data_AF-A0A1U8ZQZ5-F1
#
_entry.id   AF-A0A1U8ZQZ5-F1
#
_cell.length_a   1.000
_cell.length_b   1.000
_cell.length_c   1.000
_cell.angle_alpha   90.00
_cell.angle_beta   90.00
_cell.angle_gamma   90.00
#
_symmetry.space_group_name_H-M   'P 1'
#
loop_
_entity.id
_entity.type
_entity.pdbx_description
1 polymer ?
#
loop_
_entity_poly.entity_id
_entity_poly.type
_entity_poly.pdbx_seq_one_letter_code
_entity_poly.pdbx_strand_id
1 'polypeptide(L)' 'NVQMGSLYILISGATDGSIAFWDLTKSIQAFMQLVSVLDVGKFIDCQKRPRTGRGSQGGRR' A
#
# COMPACT_ATOMS: atom_id res chain seq x y z
N ASN A 1 21.40 22.93 15.35
CA ASN A 1 21.26 21.50 15.04
C ASN A 1 20.05 21.36 14.11
N VAL A 2 20.25 21.20 12.79
CA VAL A 2 19.13 21.08 11.85
C VAL A 2 18.71 19.62 11.82
N GLN A 3 17.57 19.32 12.44
CA GLN A 3 16.95 18.00 12.36
C GLN A 3 16.33 17.88 10.97
N MET A 4 17.08 17.33 10.01
CA MET A 4 16.52 17.02 8.70
C MET A 4 15.51 15.87 8.89
N GLY A 5 14.22 16.20 8.77
CA GLY A 5 13.17 15.19 8.68
C GLY A 5 13.38 14.31 7.44
N SER A 6 12.90 13.07 7.49
CA SER A 6 13.00 12.14 6.36
C SER A 6 12.30 12.71 5.11
N LEU A 7 13.05 12.87 4.01
CA LEU A 7 12.54 13.28 2.70
C LEU A 7 12.26 12.02 1.86
N TYR A 8 11.06 11.91 1.30
CA TYR A 8 10.68 10.79 0.45
C TYR A 8 10.28 11.28 -0.94
N ILE A 9 11.12 10.98 -1.93
CA ILE A 9 10.87 11.31 -3.34
C ILE A 9 10.61 10.03 -4.12
N LEU A 10 9.49 9.97 -4.83
CA LEU A 10 9.26 8.98 -5.88
C LEU A 10 9.68 9.57 -7.22
N ILE A 11 10.47 8.82 -7.97
CA ILE A 11 10.88 9.18 -9.32
C ILE A 11 10.24 8.17 -10.26
N SER A 12 9.49 8.67 -11.25
CA SER A 12 8.82 7.84 -12.26
C SER A 12 9.23 8.28 -13.65
N GLY A 13 9.41 7.34 -14.57
CA GLY A 13 9.67 7.60 -15.99
C GLY A 13 8.58 7.01 -16.87
N ALA A 14 8.38 7.59 -18.05
CA ALA A 14 7.47 7.08 -19.07
C ALA A 14 8.22 6.71 -20.36
N THR A 15 7.55 5.98 -21.25
CA THR A 15 8.14 5.46 -22.50
C THR A 15 8.43 6.55 -23.53
N ASP A 16 7.88 7.75 -23.35
CA ASP A 16 8.18 8.94 -24.15
C ASP A 16 9.46 9.66 -23.69
N GLY A 17 10.16 9.12 -22.69
CA GLY A 17 11.39 9.68 -22.15
C GLY A 17 11.16 10.77 -21.10
N SER A 18 9.91 11.06 -20.73
CA SER A 18 9.61 12.00 -19.64
C SER A 18 9.93 11.39 -18.27
N ILE A 19 10.34 12.25 -17.33
CA ILE A 19 10.66 11.90 -15.95
C ILE A 19 9.87 12.85 -15.04
N ALA A 20 9.21 12.30 -14.02
CA ALA A 20 8.48 13.04 -13.01
C ALA A 20 9.04 12.73 -11.61
N PHE A 21 9.05 13.77 -10.77
CA PHE A 21 9.47 13.73 -9.38
C PHE A 21 8.28 14.05 -8.49
N TRP A 22 8.03 13.20 -7.50
CA TRP A 22 6.91 13.33 -6.58
C TRP A 22 7.44 13.42 -5.16
N ASP A 23 7.14 14.52 -4.46
CA ASP A 23 7.36 14.59 -3.02
C ASP A 23 6.22 13.86 -2.30
N LEU A 24 6.54 12.69 -1.75
CA LEU A 24 5.61 11.84 -1.01
C LEU A 24 5.74 12.01 0.50
N THR A 25 6.57 12.93 0.98
CA THR A 25 6.94 13.04 2.39
C THR A 25 5.71 13.17 3.30
N LYS A 26 4.78 14.07 2.95
CA LYS A 26 3.53 14.26 3.73
C LYS A 26 2.64 13.03 3.68
N SER A 27 2.48 12.43 2.51
CA SER A 27 1.63 11.25 2.31
C SER A 27 2.14 10.05 3.10
N ILE A 28 3.46 9.81 3.10
CA ILE A 28 4.09 8.73 3.85
C ILE A 28 4.01 8.98 5.34
N GLN A 29 4.26 10.21 5.81
CA GLN A 29 4.12 10.53 7.23
C GLN A 29 2.68 10.30 7.73
N ALA A 30 1.68 10.79 6.99
CA ALA A 30 0.28 10.57 7.33
C ALA A 30 -0.10 9.08 7.33
N PHE A 31 0.38 8.33 6.33
CA PHE A 31 0.16 6.88 6.26
C PHE A 31 0.80 6.14 7.44
N MET A 32 2.05 6.46 7.78
CA MET A 32 2.74 5.83 8.91
C MET A 32 2.06 6.14 10.24
N GLN A 33 1.54 7.35 10.43
CA GLN A 33 0.71 7.68 11.60
C GLN A 33 -0.56 6.84 11.64
N LEU A 34 -1.29 6.72 10.53
CA LEU A 34 -2.49 5.89 10.45
C LEU A 34 -2.19 4.43 10.76
N VAL A 35 -1.14 3.86 10.15
CA VAL A 35 -0.77 2.45 10.34
C VAL A 35 -0.20 2.18 11.74
N SER A 36 0.42 3.17 12.40
CA SER A 36 0.95 2.99 13.76
C SER A 36 -0.13 2.64 14.80
N VAL A 37 -1.38 3.01 14.54
CA VAL A 37 -2.54 2.71 15.40
C VAL A 37 -3.21 1.40 14.98
N LEU A 38 -2.89 0.87 13.80
CA LEU A 38 -3.44 -0.37 13.28
C LEU A 38 -2.59 -1.57 13.71
N ASP A 39 -3.25 -2.59 14.24
CA ASP A 39 -2.63 -3.91 14.43
C ASP A 39 -2.50 -4.59 13.05
N VAL A 40 -1.39 -4.32 12.36
CA VAL A 40 -1.12 -4.77 10.98
C VAL A 40 -1.35 -6.28 10.81
N GLY A 41 -1.12 -7.08 11.85
CA GLY A 41 -1.36 -8.53 11.83
C GLY A 41 -2.83 -8.91 11.57
N LYS A 42 -3.79 -8.05 11.95
CA LYS A 42 -5.24 -8.27 11.72
C LYS A 42 -5.71 -7.92 10.32
N PHE A 43 -4.94 -7.14 9.56
CA PHE A 43 -5.28 -6.70 8.19
C PHE A 43 -4.67 -7.58 7.09
N ILE A 44 -3.88 -8.60 7.44
CA ILE A 44 -3.37 -9.58 6.46
C ILE A 44 -4.53 -10.37 5.83
N ASP A 45 -5.66 -10.49 6.52
CA ASP A 45 -6.86 -11.15 5.99
C ASP A 45 -7.52 -10.39 4.83
N CYS A 46 -7.23 -9.10 4.65
CA CYS A 46 -7.75 -8.27 3.54
C CYS A 46 -7.17 -8.68 2.19
N GLN A 47 -5.96 -9.25 2.17
CA GLN A 47 -5.29 -9.74 0.96
C GLN A 47 -5.66 -11.19 0.62
N LYS A 48 -6.47 -11.86 1.44
CA LYS A 48 -6.96 -13.20 1.07
C LYS A 48 -7.91 -13.09 -0.11
N ARG A 49 -7.81 -14.07 -1.01
CA ARG A 49 -8.79 -14.27 -2.09
C ARG A 49 -10.19 -14.16 -1.47
N PRO A 50 -11.07 -13.27 -1.97
CA PRO A 50 -12.44 -13.16 -1.49
C PRO A 50 -13.04 -14.56 -1.48
N ARG A 51 -13.35 -15.06 -0.29
CA ARG A 51 -14.03 -16.35 -0.11
C ARG A 51 -15.48 -16.12 -0.52
N THR A 52 -15.74 -16.02 -1.83
CA THR A 52 -17.10 -16.09 -2.32
C THR A 52 -17.63 -17.47 -1.95
N GLY A 53 -18.72 -17.53 -1.18
CA GLY A 53 -19.34 -18.77 -0.69
C GLY A 53 -19.97 -19.64 -1.79
N ARG A 54 -19.42 -19.61 -3.01
CA ARG A 54 -19.84 -20.39 -4.16
C ARG A 54 -18.64 -21.16 -4.71
N GLY A 55 -18.13 -22.09 -3.92
CA GLY A 55 -17.52 -23.29 -4.49
C GLY A 55 -18.59 -24.03 -5.30
N SER A 56 -18.20 -24.65 -6.40
CA SER A 56 -19.11 -25.45 -7.21
C SER A 56 -19.76 -26.53 -6.33
N GLN A 57 -21.10 -26.60 -6.33
CA GLN A 57 -21.83 -27.81 -5.90
C GLN A 57 -21.67 -28.90 -6.97
N GLY A 58 -20.41 -29.20 -7.34
CA GLY A 58 -20.08 -30.26 -8.28
C GLY A 58 -20.39 -31.60 -7.63
N GLY A 59 -21.57 -32.13 -7.95
CA GLY A 59 -22.04 -33.51 -7.79
C GLY A 59 -21.27 -34.38 -6.79
N ARG A 60 -21.69 -34.34 -5.52
CA ARG A 60 -21.48 -35.51 -4.64
C ARG A 60 -22.48 -36.58 -5.06
N ARG A 61 -22.00 -37.58 -5.80
CA ARG A 61 -22.47 -38.96 -5.74
C ARG A 61 -21.31 -39.81 -5.24
#